data_AF-A0A965CUN9-F1
#
_entry.id   AF-A0A965CUN9-F1
#
_cell.length_a   1.000
_cell.length_b   1.000
_cell.length_c   1.000
_cell.angle_alpha   90.00
_cell.angle_beta   90.00
_cell.angle_gamma   90.00
#
_symmetry.space_group_name_H-M   'P 1'
#
loop_
_entity.id
_entity.type
_entity.pdbx_description
1 polymer ?
#
loop_
_entity_poly.entity_id
_entity_poly.type
_entity_poly.pdbx_seq_one_letter_code
_entity_poly.pdbx_strand_id
1 'polypeptide(L)'
;MPSESNWLLLISYDGTNYNGWQVQPNQPTIEGTLENALLRLTGQVVKVHGSGRTDAGVHGLNQTASFSVVSEFSPEKWRIALNGVLPDDLVIKHVQQVPSDFHARHSSVGKRYRYL
;
A
#
# COMPACT_ATOMS: atom_id res chain seq x y z
N MET A 1 -9.22 9.74 22.71
CA MET A 1 -9.22 10.08 21.27
C MET A 1 -8.19 9.19 20.61
N PRO A 2 -8.52 8.42 19.56
CA PRO A 2 -7.52 7.64 18.84
C PRO A 2 -6.47 8.58 18.23
N SER A 3 -5.19 8.26 18.41
CA SER A 3 -4.07 8.99 17.82
C SER A 3 -3.76 8.44 16.43
N GLU A 4 -3.22 9.30 15.57
CA GLU A 4 -2.71 8.87 14.27
C GLU A 4 -1.60 7.82 14.46
N SER A 5 -1.67 6.75 13.67
CA SER A 5 -0.67 5.69 13.65
C SER A 5 -0.13 5.52 12.24
N ASN A 6 1.17 5.26 12.13
CA ASN A 6 1.85 4.96 10.87
C ASN A 6 1.95 3.44 10.67
N TRP A 7 1.65 2.99 9.47
CA TRP A 7 1.55 1.57 9.13
C TRP A 7 2.45 1.24 7.95
N LEU A 8 3.10 0.09 8.01
CA LEU A 8 3.84 -0.53 6.92
C LEU A 8 3.03 -1.69 6.36
N LEU A 9 2.86 -1.70 5.03
CA LEU A 9 2.29 -2.79 4.26
C LEU A 9 3.39 -3.53 3.51
N LEU A 10 3.30 -4.86 3.47
CA LEU A 10 3.99 -5.70 2.50
C LEU A 10 2.99 -6.22 1.48
N ILE A 11 3.20 -5.88 0.22
CA ILE A 11 2.22 -5.95 -0.85
C ILE A 11 2.76 -6.84 -1.97
N SER A 12 1.88 -7.67 -2.53
CA SER A 12 2.11 -8.39 -3.77
C SER A 12 1.03 -7.99 -4.78
N TYR A 13 1.38 -7.80 -6.04
CA TYR A 13 0.42 -7.48 -7.09
C TYR A 13 0.85 -7.95 -8.47
N ASP A 14 -0.15 -8.28 -9.27
CA ASP A 14 -0.03 -8.40 -10.72
C ASP A 14 -0.25 -7.01 -11.34
N GLY A 15 0.80 -6.45 -11.95
CA GLY A 15 0.76 -5.12 -12.55
C GLY A 15 0.00 -5.04 -13.88
N THR A 16 -0.44 -6.16 -14.46
CA THR A 16 -0.98 -6.23 -15.83
C THR A 16 -2.15 -5.26 -16.06
N ASN A 17 -3.06 -5.14 -15.09
CA ASN A 17 -4.26 -4.30 -15.18
C ASN A 17 -4.06 -2.86 -14.69
N TYR A 18 -2.82 -2.47 -14.39
CA TYR A 18 -2.50 -1.20 -13.75
C TYR A 18 -1.54 -0.36 -14.61
N ASN A 19 -1.78 0.94 -14.64
CA ASN A 19 -0.90 1.95 -15.24
C ASN A 19 0.27 2.32 -14.31
N GLY A 20 0.79 1.32 -13.60
CA GLY A 20 1.92 1.42 -12.69
C GLY A 20 1.52 1.74 -11.25
N TRP A 21 2.53 2.09 -10.46
CA TRP A 21 2.36 2.38 -9.04
C TRP A 21 1.62 3.70 -8.81
N GLN A 22 2.14 4.79 -9.38
CA GLN A 22 1.80 6.16 -8.99
C GLN A 22 0.42 6.56 -9.52
N VAL A 23 -0.40 7.19 -8.67
CA VAL A 23 -1.69 7.77 -9.06
C VAL A 23 -1.55 8.67 -10.29
N GLN A 24 -2.44 8.45 -11.26
CA GLN A 24 -2.59 9.23 -12.47
C GLN A 24 -4.08 9.51 -12.72
N PRO A 25 -4.43 10.65 -13.34
CA PRO A 25 -5.83 10.96 -13.64
C PRO A 25 -6.50 9.88 -14.49
N ASN A 26 -7.67 9.39 -14.06
CA ASN A 26 -8.52 8.45 -14.79
C ASN A 26 -7.85 7.11 -15.18
N GLN A 27 -6.83 6.67 -14.43
CA GLN A 27 -6.14 5.39 -14.69
C GLN A 27 -6.11 4.52 -13.43
N PRO A 28 -6.29 3.18 -13.55
CA PRO A 28 -6.08 2.26 -12.45
C PRO A 28 -4.59 2.22 -12.09
N THR A 29 -4.27 2.42 -10.80
CA THR A 29 -2.89 2.43 -10.30
C THR A 29 -2.84 1.74 -8.95
N ILE A 30 -1.70 1.16 -8.59
CA ILE A 30 -1.59 0.44 -7.30
C ILE A 30 -1.81 1.38 -6.12
N GLU A 31 -1.19 2.57 -6.14
CA GLU A 31 -1.35 3.59 -5.09
C GLU A 31 -2.81 4.05 -4.98
N GLY A 32 -3.47 4.35 -6.11
CA GLY A 32 -4.86 4.80 -6.11
C GLY A 32 -5.82 3.71 -5.59
N THR A 33 -5.58 2.45 -5.93
CA THR A 33 -6.39 1.34 -5.42
C THR A 33 -6.25 1.17 -3.91
N LEU A 34 -5.03 1.30 -3.37
CA LEU A 34 -4.78 1.27 -1.93
C LEU A 34 -5.42 2.47 -1.22
N GLU A 35 -5.27 3.68 -1.76
CA GLU A 35 -5.87 4.89 -1.18
C GLU A 35 -7.41 4.80 -1.18
N ASN A 36 -8.03 4.29 -2.24
CA ASN A 36 -9.47 4.05 -2.30
C ASN A 36 -9.94 2.98 -1.31
N ALA A 37 -9.18 1.90 -1.13
CA ALA A 37 -9.47 0.87 -0.14
C ALA A 37 -9.42 1.45 1.29
N LEU A 38 -8.40 2.24 1.59
CA LEU A 38 -8.26 2.90 2.89
C LEU A 38 -9.38 3.92 3.13
N LEU A 39 -9.76 4.70 2.12
CA LEU A 39 -10.91 5.59 2.19
C LEU A 39 -12.21 4.83 2.48
N ARG A 40 -12.45 3.71 1.80
CA ARG A 40 -13.64 2.88 2.03
C ARG A 40 -13.70 2.31 3.44
N LEU A 41 -12.56 1.91 4.00
CA LEU A 41 -12.47 1.30 5.34
C LEU A 41 -12.53 2.31 6.48
N THR A 42 -12.01 3.53 6.27
CA THR A 42 -11.80 4.51 7.34
C THR A 42 -12.59 5.81 7.18
N GLY A 43 -13.13 6.08 6.00
CA GLY A 43 -13.71 7.37 5.64
C GLY A 43 -12.69 8.51 5.48
N GLN A 44 -11.38 8.21 5.57
CA GLN A 44 -10.30 9.21 5.53
C GLN A 44 -9.55 9.15 4.21
N VAL A 45 -9.29 10.31 3.62
CA VAL A 45 -8.36 10.44 2.49
C VAL A 45 -6.95 10.37 3.03
N VAL A 46 -6.24 9.30 2.70
CA VAL A 46 -4.88 9.03 3.16
C VAL A 46 -3.94 8.97 1.97
N LYS A 47 -2.70 9.44 2.16
CA LYS A 47 -1.65 9.29 1.16
C LYS A 47 -0.87 8.00 1.42
N VAL A 48 -0.72 7.19 0.38
CA VAL A 48 0.11 5.98 0.43
C VAL A 48 1.46 6.25 -0.21
N HIS A 49 2.53 5.93 0.52
CA HIS A 49 3.90 6.12 0.06
C HIS A 49 4.55 4.76 -0.20
N GLY A 50 4.78 4.42 -1.48
CA GLY A 50 5.53 3.22 -1.86
C GLY A 50 7.03 3.36 -1.59
N SER A 51 7.73 2.25 -1.38
CA SER A 51 9.19 2.26 -1.27
C SER A 51 9.88 2.58 -2.59
N GLY A 52 9.25 2.23 -3.72
CA GLY A 52 9.63 2.63 -5.07
C GLY A 52 8.40 2.78 -5.97
N ARG A 53 8.60 3.32 -7.17
CA ARG A 53 7.57 3.31 -8.22
C ARG A 53 7.84 2.15 -9.18
N THR A 54 6.77 1.62 -9.75
CA THR A 54 6.80 0.65 -10.85
C THR A 54 6.03 1.23 -12.03
N ASP A 55 6.51 0.92 -13.24
CA ASP A 55 5.86 1.32 -14.48
C ASP A 55 4.63 0.44 -14.78
N ALA A 56 3.84 0.84 -15.78
CA ALA A 56 2.67 0.07 -16.22
C ALA A 56 3.05 -1.38 -16.57
N GLY A 57 2.23 -2.33 -16.13
CA GLY A 57 2.45 -3.76 -16.36
C GLY A 57 3.51 -4.42 -15.44
N VAL A 58 4.32 -3.66 -14.70
CA VAL A 58 5.35 -4.24 -13.83
C VAL A 58 4.72 -4.81 -12.57
N HIS A 59 5.03 -6.08 -12.26
CA HIS A 59 4.53 -6.77 -11.06
C HIS A 59 5.36 -6.45 -9.80
N GLY A 60 4.77 -6.66 -8.64
CA GLY A 60 5.44 -6.50 -7.34
C GLY A 60 5.28 -7.75 -6.49
N LEU A 61 6.39 -8.37 -6.06
CA LEU A 61 6.32 -9.53 -5.17
C LEU A 61 6.33 -9.15 -3.69
N ASN A 62 7.09 -8.11 -3.32
CA ASN A 62 7.33 -7.69 -1.93
C ASN A 62 7.44 -6.16 -1.86
N GLN A 63 6.56 -5.47 -2.60
CA GLN A 63 6.55 -4.02 -2.57
C GLN A 63 6.11 -3.56 -1.18
N THR A 64 6.82 -2.59 -0.61
CA THR A 64 6.44 -2.02 0.68
C THR A 64 5.80 -0.65 0.48
N ALA A 65 4.84 -0.32 1.32
CA ALA A 65 4.25 1.01 1.37
C ALA A 65 3.92 1.43 2.79
N SER A 66 3.94 2.73 3.07
CA SER A 66 3.55 3.29 4.36
C SER A 66 2.44 4.32 4.22
N PHE A 67 1.59 4.40 5.24
CA PHE A 67 0.54 5.42 5.35
C PHE A 67 0.23 5.70 6.82
N SER A 68 -0.21 6.91 7.10
CA SER A 68 -0.68 7.33 8.42
C SER A 68 -2.19 7.50 8.41
N VAL A 69 -2.84 7.04 9.48
CA VAL A 69 -4.30 7.19 9.65
C VAL A 69 -4.69 7.09 11.12
N VAL A 70 -5.79 7.73 11.49
CA VAL A 70 -6.44 7.53 12.79
C VAL A 70 -7.36 6.30 12.68
N SER A 71 -7.05 5.22 13.40
CA SER A 71 -7.87 4.00 13.41
C SER A 71 -7.65 3.17 14.68
N GLU A 72 -8.61 2.31 15.00
CA GLU A 72 -8.49 1.31 16.09
C GLU A 72 -8.15 -0.10 15.56
N PHE A 73 -7.68 -0.19 14.32
CA PHE A 73 -7.40 -1.47 13.68
C PHE A 73 -6.08 -2.04 14.21
N SER A 74 -6.10 -3.33 14.56
CA SER A 74 -4.88 -4.10 14.78
C SER A 74 -4.21 -4.43 13.44
N PRO A 75 -2.91 -4.78 13.42
CA PRO A 75 -2.25 -5.20 12.17
C PRO A 75 -2.98 -6.33 11.44
N GLU A 76 -3.51 -7.31 12.19
CA GLU A 76 -4.27 -8.41 11.61
C GLU A 76 -5.60 -7.95 11.02
N LYS A 77 -6.35 -7.10 11.73
CA LYS A 77 -7.60 -6.51 11.23
C LYS A 77 -7.36 -5.71 9.94
N TRP A 78 -6.27 -4.95 9.88
CA TRP A 78 -5.87 -4.26 8.65
C TRP A 78 -5.67 -5.22 7.48
N ARG A 79 -4.89 -6.28 7.69
CA ARG A 79 -4.61 -7.28 6.65
C ARG A 79 -5.90 -7.92 6.13
N ILE A 80 -6.80 -8.31 7.03
CA ILE A 80 -8.08 -8.94 6.67
C ILE A 80 -8.98 -7.93 5.94
N ALA A 81 -9.16 -6.73 6.50
CA ALA A 81 -10.06 -5.72 5.96
C ALA A 81 -9.62 -5.22 4.58
N LEU A 82 -8.32 -4.94 4.39
CA LEU A 82 -7.78 -4.52 3.10
C LEU A 82 -7.96 -5.61 2.05
N ASN A 83 -7.55 -6.85 2.32
CA ASN A 83 -7.75 -7.94 1.37
C ASN A 83 -9.23 -8.24 1.09
N GLY A 84 -10.15 -7.92 2.01
CA GLY A 84 -11.58 -8.07 1.80
C GLY A 84 -12.21 -7.03 0.86
N VAL A 85 -11.51 -5.94 0.55
CA VAL A 85 -12.01 -4.86 -0.34
C VAL A 85 -11.11 -4.60 -1.55
N LEU A 86 -9.88 -5.10 -1.54
CA LEU A 86 -8.96 -5.01 -2.67
C LEU A 86 -9.32 -6.02 -3.76
N PRO A 87 -9.02 -5.71 -5.03
CA PRO A 87 -9.06 -6.69 -6.11
C PRO A 87 -8.11 -7.89 -5.88
N ASP A 88 -8.42 -9.04 -6.45
CA ASP A 88 -7.64 -10.28 -6.30
C ASP A 88 -6.20 -10.17 -6.83
N ASP A 89 -5.94 -9.23 -7.74
CA ASP A 89 -4.62 -8.95 -8.30
C ASP A 89 -3.74 -8.03 -7.41
N LEU A 90 -4.22 -7.66 -6.21
CA LEU A 90 -3.49 -6.83 -5.24
C LEU A 90 -3.70 -7.33 -3.80
N VAL A 91 -2.67 -7.97 -3.24
CA VAL A 91 -2.74 -8.67 -1.94
C VAL A 91 -1.83 -8.03 -0.90
N ILE A 92 -2.38 -7.80 0.28
CA ILE A 92 -1.65 -7.42 1.49
C ILE A 92 -1.19 -8.68 2.22
N LYS A 93 0.12 -8.91 2.22
CA LYS A 93 0.74 -10.09 2.85
C LYS A 93 1.03 -9.88 4.32
N HIS A 94 1.43 -8.67 4.69
CA HIS A 94 1.77 -8.31 6.05
C HIS A 94 1.45 -6.85 6.34
N VAL A 95 1.12 -6.55 7.59
CA VAL A 95 0.89 -5.21 8.10
C VAL A 95 1.61 -5.09 9.43
N GLN A 96 2.26 -3.95 9.65
CA GLN A 96 2.95 -3.66 10.91
C GLN A 96 2.74 -2.19 11.28
N GLN A 97 2.50 -1.91 12.56
CA GLN A 97 2.60 -0.54 13.07
C GLN A 97 4.08 -0.15 13.16
N VAL A 98 4.41 1.05 12.69
CA VAL A 98 5.78 1.56 12.64
C VAL A 98 5.88 2.90 13.35
N PRO A 99 7.09 3.34 13.74
CA PRO A 99 7.32 4.68 14.25
C PRO A 99 6.77 5.77 13.32
N SER A 100 6.37 6.91 13.88
CA SER A 100 5.77 8.02 13.12
C SER A 100 6.72 8.63 12.09
N ASP A 101 8.03 8.50 12.28
CA ASP A 101 9.09 8.96 11.38
C ASP A 101 9.48 7.94 10.30
N PHE A 102 8.94 6.73 10.34
CA PHE A 102 9.18 5.73 9.29
C PHE A 102 8.55 6.17 7.96
N HIS A 103 9.30 6.03 6.86
CA HIS A 103 8.78 6.30 5.53
C HIS A 103 9.28 5.25 4.54
N ALA A 104 8.38 4.50 3.90
CA ALA A 104 8.75 3.33 3.08
C ALA A 104 9.83 3.63 2.01
N ARG A 105 9.78 4.83 1.40
CA ARG A 105 10.82 5.28 0.44
C ARG A 105 12.18 5.60 1.09
N HIS A 106 12.18 6.33 2.20
CA HIS A 106 13.40 6.91 2.78
C HIS A 106 14.09 5.95 3.76
N SER A 107 13.32 5.10 4.43
CA SER A 107 13.83 4.04 5.30
C SER A 107 14.28 2.79 4.53
N SER A 108 14.06 2.73 3.21
CA SER A 108 14.51 1.63 2.35
C SER A 108 16.02 1.73 2.09
N VAL A 109 16.77 0.66 2.39
CA VAL A 109 18.22 0.58 2.14
C VAL A 109 18.59 0.02 0.76
N GLY A 110 17.60 -0.50 0.02
CA GLY A 110 17.84 -1.13 -1.28
C GLY A 110 16.56 -1.71 -1.87
N LYS A 111 16.61 -2.01 -3.16
CA LYS A 111 15.52 -2.62 -3.95
C LYS A 111 16.11 -3.72 -4.82
N ARG A 112 15.33 -4.76 -5.05
CA ARG A 112 15.73 -5.89 -5.90
C ARG A 112 14.66 -6.16 -6.93
N TYR A 113 15.08 -6.20 -8.19
CA TYR A 113 14.26 -6.53 -9.34
C TYR A 113 14.69 -7.90 -9.89
N ARG A 114 13.75 -8.62 -10.48
CA ARG A 114 13.99 -9.87 -11.20
C ARG A 114 13.28 -9.78 -12.54
N TYR A 115 14.02 -10.03 -13.61
CA TYR A 115 13.47 -10.29 -14.93
C TYR A 115 13.44 -11.81 -15.14
N LEU A 116 12.34 -12.31 -15.69
CA LEU A 116 12.10 -13.73 -15.97
C LEU A 116 12.16 -13.98 -17.47
#